data_AF-A0A9E3MLH7-F1
#
_entry.id   AF-A0A9E3MLH7-F1
#
_cell.length_a   1.000
_cell.length_b   1.000
_cell.length_c   1.000
_cell.angle_alpha   90.00
_cell.angle_beta   90.00
_cell.angle_gamma   90.00
#
_symmetry.space_group_name_H-M   'P 1'
#
loop_
_entity.id
_entity.type
_entity.pdbx_description
1 polymer ?
#
loop_
_entity_poly.entity_id
_entity_poly.type
_entity_poly.pdbx_seq_one_letter_code
_entity_poly.pdbx_strand_id
1 'polypeptide(L)'
;MQLGISWRALLVGLVLWLGSVLAATAADGPAIRLGQAAIPLNGPWRFALGDDPRWASPTFDDRAWERVDLTPAPGAHDGDVGITRYVPGWNDRGHRGYFGYAWYRLTATVAGAPGAPLALAGPTAVDSAYLLYVDGCLLGGSADVRGARPTAYSVQPRAFALGALPASGTRTLTVALRVWLGAPGSKSPGVGGLHVAPVLGDRAGVDAIVQGQWLQTFEGYVVDAVEPALLLVLALMLVPLISSAPAGRARAALAAALVILALLRLQQVLLFWTQWESQRAYDVIRNVILAPLTLGAWILAWRSWFAQGRSRVFIAIVAALTGFYGVVQLLGRSWWPPAQALGSVAPAHAAATWIRLALLVAYVWAVAPGFARMRSLAGGLAVLAAVLAGVGFFAEELSNLHLKGIWFPWGVGVSRTQYAYAGLIVVLFALILAEVRRAVRAKA
;
A
#
# COMPACT_ATOMS: atom_id res chain seq x y z
N MET A 1 -20.08 -23.87 -32.46
CA MET A 1 -19.09 -22.82 -32.79
C MET A 1 -17.94 -22.94 -31.79
N GLN A 2 -16.86 -23.64 -32.16
CA GLN A 2 -15.72 -23.92 -31.28
C GLN A 2 -14.74 -22.74 -31.33
N LEU A 3 -14.69 -21.94 -30.27
CA LEU A 3 -13.60 -20.98 -30.05
C LEU A 3 -12.43 -21.71 -29.41
N GLY A 4 -11.62 -22.36 -30.25
CA GLY A 4 -10.38 -23.01 -29.85
C GLY A 4 -9.24 -21.99 -29.76
N ILE A 5 -9.08 -21.36 -28.59
CA ILE A 5 -7.83 -20.63 -28.29
C ILE A 5 -6.77 -21.70 -28.04
N SER A 6 -5.93 -21.94 -29.05
CA SER A 6 -4.88 -22.97 -28.99
C SER A 6 -3.88 -22.65 -27.87
N TRP A 7 -3.41 -23.69 -27.17
CA TRP A 7 -2.37 -23.58 -26.13
C TRP A 7 -1.08 -22.87 -26.61
N ARG A 8 -0.86 -22.84 -27.93
CA ARG A 8 0.21 -22.09 -28.58
C ARG A 8 0.01 -20.56 -28.47
N ALA A 9 -1.23 -20.07 -28.49
CA ALA A 9 -1.53 -18.64 -28.31
C ALA A 9 -1.26 -18.17 -26.87
N LEU A 10 -1.49 -19.02 -25.87
CA LEU A 10 -1.17 -18.73 -24.47
C LEU A 10 0.34 -18.78 -24.18
N LEU A 11 1.09 -19.69 -24.83
CA LEU A 11 2.55 -19.71 -24.75
C LEU A 11 3.19 -18.55 -25.50
N VAL A 12 2.64 -18.14 -26.66
CA VAL A 12 3.09 -16.94 -27.36
C VAL A 12 2.79 -15.69 -26.53
N GLY A 13 1.64 -15.62 -25.85
CA GLY A 13 1.35 -14.55 -24.89
C GLY A 13 2.33 -14.51 -23.70
N LEU A 14 2.71 -15.66 -23.15
CA LEU A 14 3.67 -15.76 -22.04
C LEU A 14 5.11 -15.46 -22.48
N VAL A 15 5.51 -15.87 -23.68
CA VAL A 15 6.82 -15.59 -24.27
C VAL A 15 6.93 -14.13 -24.73
N LEU A 16 5.85 -13.52 -25.22
CA LEU A 16 5.81 -12.09 -25.53
C LEU A 16 5.82 -11.24 -24.24
N TRP A 17 5.21 -11.72 -23.16
CA TRP A 17 5.29 -11.08 -21.83
C TRP A 17 6.66 -11.22 -21.16
N LEU A 18 7.36 -12.35 -21.35
CA LEU A 18 8.74 -12.54 -20.89
C LEU A 18 9.77 -11.85 -21.80
N GLY A 19 9.47 -11.69 -23.10
CA GLY A 19 10.33 -11.04 -24.08
C GLY A 19 10.33 -9.52 -23.97
N SER A 20 9.20 -8.90 -23.60
CA SER A 20 9.12 -7.46 -23.30
C SER A 20 9.87 -7.09 -22.01
N VAL A 21 10.10 -8.05 -21.12
CA VAL A 21 10.89 -7.88 -19.88
C VAL A 21 12.41 -7.85 -20.14
N LEU A 22 12.88 -8.32 -21.30
CA LEU A 22 14.32 -8.46 -21.59
C LEU A 22 14.87 -7.48 -22.65
N ALA A 23 14.02 -6.65 -23.29
CA ALA A 23 14.42 -5.82 -24.43
C ALA A 23 14.23 -4.30 -24.24
N ALA A 24 14.30 -3.79 -23.01
CA ALA A 24 14.39 -2.35 -22.77
C ALA A 24 15.75 -2.00 -22.16
N THR A 25 16.76 -1.87 -23.02
CA THR A 25 17.99 -1.15 -22.68
C THR A 25 17.62 0.30 -22.41
N ALA A 26 17.80 0.76 -21.18
CA ALA A 26 17.78 2.19 -20.86
C ALA A 26 18.90 2.85 -21.65
N ALA A 27 18.54 3.59 -22.71
CA ALA A 27 19.47 4.44 -23.41
C ALA A 27 19.56 5.76 -22.62
N ASP A 28 20.72 6.00 -22.01
CA ASP A 28 21.10 7.33 -21.55
C ASP A 28 21.26 8.26 -22.76
N GLY A 29 20.15 8.91 -23.14
CA GLY A 29 20.17 10.00 -24.10
C GLY A 29 20.81 11.25 -23.49
N PRO A 30 21.50 12.10 -24.28
CA PRO A 30 22.09 13.34 -23.78
C PRO A 30 21.02 14.29 -23.21
N ALA A 31 21.26 14.79 -22.00
CA ALA A 31 20.39 15.73 -21.31
C ALA A 31 20.44 17.13 -21.96
N ILE A 32 19.50 17.38 -22.88
CA ILE A 32 19.23 18.74 -23.35
C ILE A 32 18.51 19.50 -22.23
N ARG A 33 19.16 20.49 -21.62
CA ARG A 33 18.55 21.38 -20.61
C ARG A 33 18.09 22.69 -21.26
N LEU A 34 16.85 22.68 -21.75
CA LEU A 34 16.10 23.93 -21.99
C LEU A 34 15.49 24.39 -20.65
N GLY A 35 15.33 25.69 -20.45
CA GLY A 35 15.10 26.39 -19.16
C GLY A 35 14.26 25.63 -18.11
N GLN A 36 14.63 25.73 -16.83
CA GLN A 36 13.98 24.99 -15.73
C GLN A 36 12.50 25.36 -15.59
N ALA A 37 11.62 24.56 -16.20
CA ALA A 37 10.17 24.69 -16.12
C ALA A 37 9.63 24.50 -14.68
N ALA A 38 10.35 23.75 -13.85
CA ALA A 38 10.00 23.51 -12.45
C ALA A 38 11.23 23.18 -11.59
N ILE A 39 11.17 23.54 -10.31
CA ILE A 39 12.24 23.39 -9.34
C ILE A 39 11.67 22.77 -8.05
N PRO A 40 12.23 21.65 -7.56
CA PRO A 40 11.86 21.12 -6.26
C PRO A 40 12.32 22.08 -5.16
N LEU A 41 11.41 22.39 -4.24
CA LEU A 41 11.66 23.27 -3.11
C LEU A 41 12.40 22.49 -2.02
N ASN A 42 13.66 22.13 -2.26
CA ASN A 42 14.42 21.29 -1.31
C ASN A 42 14.76 22.02 -0.01
N GLY A 43 14.95 23.34 -0.03
CA GLY A 43 15.22 24.08 1.19
C GLY A 43 16.16 25.29 1.00
N PRO A 44 16.67 25.83 2.12
CA PRO A 44 16.38 25.39 3.50
C PRO A 44 14.95 25.75 3.91
N TRP A 45 14.20 24.76 4.39
CA TRP A 45 12.92 24.95 5.05
C TRP A 45 13.12 25.40 6.49
N ARG A 46 12.18 26.20 7.00
CA ARG A 46 12.03 26.47 8.43
C ARG A 46 11.06 25.47 9.03
N PHE A 47 11.45 24.82 10.13
CA PHE A 47 10.68 23.75 10.76
C PHE A 47 10.40 24.04 12.23
N ALA A 48 9.15 23.81 12.65
CA ALA A 48 8.74 23.87 14.05
C ALA A 48 7.70 22.80 14.39
N LEU A 49 7.83 22.24 15.61
CA LEU A 49 6.82 21.38 16.20
C LEU A 49 5.69 22.21 16.81
N GLY A 50 4.48 21.64 16.86
CA GLY A 50 3.30 22.30 17.41
C GLY A 50 2.31 22.74 16.34
N ASP A 51 1.26 23.41 16.78
CA ASP A 51 0.13 23.78 15.92
C ASP A 51 -0.36 25.20 16.21
N ASP A 52 0.05 26.15 15.37
CA ASP A 52 -0.47 27.51 15.42
C ASP A 52 -0.86 27.97 14.00
N PRO A 53 -2.16 28.17 13.71
CA PRO A 53 -2.63 28.62 12.40
C PRO A 53 -1.99 29.94 11.94
N ARG A 54 -1.51 30.79 12.86
CA ARG A 54 -0.81 32.05 12.52
C ARG A 54 0.49 31.80 11.77
N TRP A 55 1.08 30.60 11.90
CA TRP A 55 2.27 30.19 11.18
C TRP A 55 2.04 29.98 9.68
N ALA A 56 0.81 30.12 9.16
CA ALA A 56 0.57 30.21 7.73
C ALA A 56 0.89 31.61 7.15
N SER A 57 0.88 32.67 7.97
CA SER A 57 1.00 34.06 7.50
C SER A 57 2.34 34.32 6.80
N PRO A 58 2.36 35.06 5.66
CA PRO A 58 3.61 35.44 5.01
C PRO A 58 4.45 36.42 5.86
N THR A 59 3.84 37.14 6.81
CA THR A 59 4.52 38.10 7.68
C THR A 59 5.05 37.51 9.00
N PHE A 60 4.84 36.21 9.24
CA PHE A 60 5.33 35.54 10.44
C PHE A 60 6.87 35.41 10.42
N ASP A 61 7.52 35.76 11.54
CA ASP A 61 8.96 35.62 11.71
C ASP A 61 9.34 34.20 12.15
N ASP A 62 9.89 33.42 11.23
CA ASP A 62 10.34 32.04 11.42
C ASP A 62 11.87 31.93 11.57
N ARG A 63 12.59 33.03 11.84
CA ARG A 63 14.06 33.03 11.92
C ARG A 63 14.61 32.08 12.98
N ALA A 64 13.89 31.94 14.10
CA ALA A 64 14.24 31.07 15.23
C ALA A 64 13.94 29.58 14.98
N TRP A 65 13.24 29.24 13.89
CA TRP A 65 12.90 27.85 13.57
C TRP A 65 14.11 27.08 13.05
N GLU A 66 14.08 25.76 13.28
CA GLU A 66 15.07 24.81 12.77
C GLU A 66 15.16 24.91 11.25
N ARG A 67 16.36 24.70 10.69
CA ARG A 67 16.57 24.62 9.25
C ARG A 67 16.59 23.16 8.80
N VAL A 68 15.75 22.83 7.83
CA VAL A 68 15.61 21.47 7.28
C VAL A 68 15.92 21.50 5.79
N ASP A 69 16.82 20.61 5.35
CA ASP A 69 17.06 20.32 3.94
C ASP A 69 16.34 19.03 3.54
N LEU A 70 15.55 19.11 2.48
CA LEU A 70 14.80 18.02 1.85
C LEU A 70 15.47 17.57 0.54
N THR A 71 16.74 17.91 0.31
CA THR A 71 17.53 17.37 -0.81
C THR A 71 17.73 15.87 -0.62
N PRO A 72 17.23 15.03 -1.54
CA PRO A 72 17.40 13.58 -1.45
C PRO A 72 18.82 13.16 -1.81
N ALA A 73 19.29 12.09 -1.18
CA ALA A 73 20.51 11.42 -1.62
C ALA A 73 20.31 10.85 -3.05
N PRO A 74 21.37 10.76 -3.88
CA PRO A 74 21.27 10.12 -5.19
C PRO A 74 20.68 8.71 -5.10
N GLY A 75 19.66 8.41 -5.91
CA GLY A 75 18.98 7.12 -5.91
C GLY A 75 18.03 6.88 -4.72
N ALA A 76 17.81 7.86 -3.84
CA ALA A 76 16.90 7.69 -2.71
C ALA A 76 15.44 7.47 -3.15
N HIS A 77 14.83 6.45 -2.60
CA HIS A 77 13.43 6.09 -2.78
C HIS A 77 12.81 5.60 -1.46
N ASP A 78 11.48 5.56 -1.40
CA ASP A 78 10.77 5.01 -0.24
C ASP A 78 10.93 3.48 -0.12
N GLY A 79 10.52 2.94 1.03
CA GLY A 79 10.59 1.51 1.30
C GLY A 79 9.43 0.69 0.73
N ASP A 80 8.43 1.32 0.09
CA ASP A 80 7.19 0.67 -0.36
C ASP A 80 7.16 0.48 -1.88
N VAL A 81 6.82 1.53 -2.64
CA VAL A 81 6.56 1.43 -4.09
C VAL A 81 7.67 1.99 -4.98
N GLY A 82 8.69 2.58 -4.40
CA GLY A 82 9.82 3.17 -5.13
C GLY A 82 9.65 4.66 -5.43
N ILE A 83 8.88 5.40 -4.60
CA ILE A 83 8.73 6.85 -4.70
C ILE A 83 10.10 7.50 -4.60
N THR A 84 10.56 8.08 -5.69
CA THR A 84 11.89 8.71 -5.78
C THR A 84 11.95 10.03 -5.02
N ARG A 85 13.17 10.51 -4.76
CA ARG A 85 13.45 11.76 -4.05
C ARG A 85 13.01 11.75 -2.58
N TYR A 86 13.00 10.57 -1.99
CA TYR A 86 12.63 10.36 -0.61
C TYR A 86 13.71 10.87 0.35
N VAL A 87 13.30 11.52 1.44
CA VAL A 87 14.16 11.90 2.56
C VAL A 87 13.63 11.34 3.89
N PRO A 88 14.50 11.05 4.87
CA PRO A 88 14.07 10.70 6.21
C PRO A 88 13.24 11.81 6.86
N GLY A 89 12.21 11.40 7.61
CA GLY A 89 11.33 12.27 8.37
C GLY A 89 11.93 12.79 9.67
N TRP A 90 11.15 13.54 10.44
CA TRP A 90 11.62 14.27 11.62
C TRP A 90 12.11 13.37 12.76
N ASN A 91 11.70 12.08 12.82
CA ASN A 91 12.22 11.16 13.83
C ASN A 91 13.74 10.95 13.70
N ASP A 92 14.26 10.99 12.46
CA ASP A 92 15.69 10.85 12.19
C ASP A 92 16.40 12.23 12.19
N ARG A 93 15.65 13.31 12.48
CA ARG A 93 16.13 14.69 12.58
C ARG A 93 16.03 15.23 14.01
N GLY A 94 16.12 14.34 15.01
CA GLY A 94 16.16 14.73 16.43
C GLY A 94 14.81 14.76 17.14
N HIS A 95 13.70 14.53 16.44
CA HIS A 95 12.34 14.59 17.01
C HIS A 95 11.72 13.20 17.23
N ARG A 96 12.55 12.23 17.60
CA ARG A 96 12.12 10.82 17.77
C ARG A 96 10.98 10.69 18.76
N GLY A 97 9.87 10.10 18.30
CA GLY A 97 8.70 9.82 19.13
C GLY A 97 7.71 10.98 19.20
N TYR A 98 7.98 12.09 18.53
CA TYR A 98 7.02 13.17 18.38
C TYR A 98 5.89 12.77 17.44
N PHE A 99 4.65 13.03 17.87
CA PHE A 99 3.43 12.91 17.08
C PHE A 99 2.55 14.14 17.32
N GLY A 100 1.62 14.41 16.41
CA GLY A 100 0.85 15.64 16.38
C GLY A 100 1.22 16.49 15.19
N TYR A 101 1.16 17.81 15.35
CA TYR A 101 1.36 18.75 14.26
C TYR A 101 2.80 19.27 14.19
N ALA A 102 3.27 19.50 12.98
CA ALA A 102 4.47 20.28 12.74
C ALA A 102 4.30 21.14 11.50
N TRP A 103 5.13 22.16 11.37
CA TRP A 103 5.06 23.12 10.29
C TRP A 103 6.38 23.25 9.57
N TYR A 104 6.29 23.37 8.25
CA TYR A 104 7.39 23.67 7.34
C TYR A 104 7.08 24.99 6.64
N ARG A 105 8.02 25.94 6.63
CA ARG A 105 7.89 27.22 5.91
C ARG A 105 9.08 27.48 4.99
N LEU A 106 8.82 28.00 3.81
CA LEU A 106 9.85 28.42 2.86
C LEU A 106 9.37 29.64 2.09
N THR A 107 10.21 30.67 2.03
CA THR A 107 9.96 31.84 1.18
C THR A 107 10.82 31.72 -0.07
N ALA A 108 10.18 31.76 -1.24
CA ALA A 108 10.83 31.67 -2.53
C ALA A 108 10.53 32.92 -3.36
N THR A 109 11.51 33.36 -4.16
CA THR A 109 11.30 34.39 -5.18
C THR A 109 11.39 33.74 -6.54
N VAL A 110 10.32 33.87 -7.31
CA VAL A 110 10.20 33.32 -8.67
C VAL A 110 10.32 34.47 -9.65
N ALA A 111 11.17 34.32 -10.66
CA ALA A 111 11.29 35.24 -11.77
C ALA A 111 11.01 34.52 -13.09
N GLY A 112 10.32 35.19 -14.02
CA GLY A 112 9.94 34.63 -15.30
C GLY A 112 9.23 35.65 -16.19
N ALA A 113 8.66 35.18 -17.30
CA ALA A 113 7.93 36.05 -18.20
C ALA A 113 6.67 36.64 -17.51
N PRO A 114 6.39 37.94 -17.66
CA PRO A 114 5.16 38.54 -17.20
C PRO A 114 3.93 37.77 -17.70
N GLY A 115 2.97 37.51 -16.82
CA GLY A 115 1.76 36.74 -17.17
C GLY A 115 1.96 35.22 -17.27
N ALA A 116 3.17 34.69 -17.09
CA ALA A 116 3.39 33.25 -17.10
C ALA A 116 2.62 32.57 -15.94
N PRO A 117 1.82 31.51 -16.22
CA PRO A 117 1.03 30.84 -15.19
C PRO A 117 1.92 29.99 -14.28
N LEU A 118 1.78 30.17 -12.96
CA LEU A 118 2.52 29.43 -11.95
C LEU A 118 1.65 28.36 -11.29
N ALA A 119 2.31 27.28 -10.90
CA ALA A 119 1.71 26.20 -10.16
C ALA A 119 2.69 25.56 -9.17
N LEU A 120 2.15 24.77 -8.26
CA LEU A 120 2.92 24.00 -7.30
C LEU A 120 2.43 22.56 -7.28
N ALA A 121 3.31 21.58 -7.53
CA ALA A 121 3.05 20.18 -7.24
C ALA A 121 3.21 19.96 -5.73
N GLY A 122 2.16 19.47 -5.07
CA GLY A 122 2.22 19.12 -3.65
C GLY A 122 3.26 18.01 -3.38
N PRO A 123 3.67 17.83 -2.12
CA PRO A 123 4.50 16.68 -1.76
C PRO A 123 3.76 15.37 -2.06
N THR A 124 4.45 14.41 -2.66
CA THR A 124 3.89 13.09 -3.00
C THR A 124 4.05 12.06 -1.90
N ALA A 125 4.90 12.32 -0.92
CA ALA A 125 5.07 11.48 0.26
C ALA A 125 5.15 12.35 1.51
N VAL A 126 4.14 12.21 2.36
CA VAL A 126 4.04 12.82 3.69
C VAL A 126 3.43 11.79 4.61
N ASP A 127 4.01 11.61 5.80
CA ASP A 127 3.40 10.72 6.77
C ASP A 127 2.07 11.28 7.30
N SER A 128 1.06 10.41 7.33
CA SER A 128 -0.33 10.73 7.70
C SER A 128 -0.97 11.79 6.79
N ALA A 129 -0.77 13.09 7.00
CA ALA A 129 -1.39 14.11 6.14
C ALA A 129 -0.71 15.48 6.18
N TYR A 130 -0.97 16.30 5.15
CA TYR A 130 -0.59 17.72 5.12
C TYR A 130 -1.74 18.63 4.71
N LEU A 131 -1.61 19.91 5.05
CA LEU A 131 -2.30 21.05 4.46
C LEU A 131 -1.27 22.04 3.92
N LEU A 132 -1.50 22.54 2.71
CA LEU A 132 -0.64 23.47 1.99
C LEU A 132 -1.26 24.88 2.02
N TYR A 133 -0.45 25.84 2.44
CA TYR A 133 -0.75 27.25 2.43
C TYR A 133 0.24 27.99 1.53
N VAL A 134 -0.25 28.95 0.75
CA VAL A 134 0.59 29.90 0.01
C VAL A 134 0.12 31.31 0.34
N ASP A 135 1.05 32.16 0.75
CA ASP A 135 0.79 33.55 1.16
C ASP A 135 -0.32 33.65 2.23
N GLY A 136 -0.40 32.66 3.13
CA GLY A 136 -1.41 32.57 4.19
C GLY A 136 -2.74 31.93 3.77
N CYS A 137 -2.97 31.71 2.47
CA CYS A 137 -4.20 31.09 1.96
C CYS A 137 -4.07 29.56 1.88
N LEU A 138 -5.03 28.83 2.44
CA LEU A 138 -5.12 27.37 2.31
C LEU A 138 -5.48 26.99 0.87
N LEU A 139 -4.61 26.23 0.19
CA LEU A 139 -4.84 25.73 -1.16
C LEU A 139 -5.42 24.31 -1.18
N GLY A 140 -5.19 23.52 -0.13
CA GLY A 140 -5.69 22.15 -0.01
C GLY A 140 -4.70 21.23 0.70
N GLY A 141 -4.85 19.92 0.53
CA GLY A 141 -3.97 18.93 1.17
C GLY A 141 -4.57 17.53 1.17
N SER A 142 -4.06 16.66 2.04
CA SER A 142 -4.49 15.27 2.23
C SER A 142 -5.22 15.03 3.55
N ALA A 143 -5.71 16.09 4.21
CA ALA A 143 -6.53 16.00 5.41
C ALA A 143 -7.83 16.80 5.29
N ASP A 144 -8.90 16.27 5.88
CA ASP A 144 -10.05 17.06 6.30
C ASP A 144 -9.87 17.49 7.77
N VAL A 145 -9.88 18.80 8.01
CA VAL A 145 -9.67 19.43 9.33
C VAL A 145 -10.93 20.09 9.89
N ARG A 146 -12.12 19.81 9.33
CA ARG A 146 -13.40 20.34 9.84
C ARG A 146 -13.79 19.80 11.21
N GLY A 147 -13.31 18.60 11.57
CA GLY A 147 -13.59 17.95 12.86
C GLY A 147 -12.56 18.29 13.95
N ALA A 148 -12.85 17.90 15.19
CA ALA A 148 -11.94 18.08 16.33
C ALA A 148 -10.58 17.37 16.20
N ARG A 149 -10.48 16.39 15.29
CA ARG A 149 -9.22 15.74 14.90
C ARG A 149 -9.17 15.64 13.37
N PRO A 150 -8.01 15.79 12.73
CA PRO A 150 -7.87 15.62 11.29
C PRO A 150 -8.28 14.22 10.86
N THR A 151 -9.01 14.15 9.76
CA THR A 151 -9.22 12.91 9.01
C THR A 151 -8.20 12.87 7.89
N ALA A 152 -7.21 11.98 8.02
CA ALA A 152 -6.17 11.79 7.01
C ALA A 152 -6.66 10.88 5.88
N TYR A 153 -6.31 11.25 4.66
CA TYR A 153 -6.46 10.47 3.44
C TYR A 153 -5.07 10.12 2.89
N SER A 154 -5.01 9.19 1.94
CA SER A 154 -3.73 8.95 1.26
C SER A 154 -3.24 10.19 0.52
N VAL A 155 -1.94 10.43 0.57
CA VAL A 155 -1.30 11.51 -0.19
C VAL A 155 -1.35 11.16 -1.67
N GLN A 156 -1.86 12.09 -2.48
CA GLN A 156 -1.96 11.92 -3.93
C GLN A 156 -1.21 13.03 -4.65
N PRO A 157 -0.62 12.75 -5.83
CA PRO A 157 -0.06 13.78 -6.68
C PRO A 157 -1.12 14.81 -7.06
N ARG A 158 -0.87 16.08 -6.73
CA ARG A 158 -1.81 17.19 -6.98
C ARG A 158 -1.07 18.44 -7.38
N ALA A 159 -1.67 19.18 -8.30
CA ALA A 159 -1.16 20.45 -8.78
C ALA A 159 -2.06 21.58 -8.26
N PHE A 160 -1.46 22.59 -7.63
CA PHE A 160 -2.15 23.75 -7.07
C PHE A 160 -1.86 24.98 -7.94
N ALA A 161 -2.90 25.66 -8.42
CA ALA A 161 -2.74 26.89 -9.20
C ALA A 161 -2.32 28.05 -8.28
N LEU A 162 -1.29 28.81 -8.67
CA LEU A 162 -0.84 29.99 -7.93
C LEU A 162 -1.22 31.32 -8.61
N GLY A 163 -1.82 31.26 -9.80
CA GLY A 163 -2.06 32.43 -10.65
C GLY A 163 -0.84 32.77 -11.53
N ALA A 164 -0.91 33.90 -12.23
CA ALA A 164 0.15 34.33 -13.15
C ALA A 164 1.21 35.20 -12.46
N LEU A 165 2.42 35.23 -13.03
CA LEU A 165 3.43 36.21 -12.66
C LEU A 165 2.93 37.64 -12.94
N PRO A 166 3.21 38.60 -12.03
CA PRO A 166 2.85 40.00 -12.23
C PRO A 166 3.64 40.62 -13.40
N ALA A 167 3.26 41.84 -13.79
CA ALA A 167 3.92 42.59 -14.87
C ALA A 167 5.43 42.81 -14.63
N SER A 168 5.86 42.84 -13.36
CA SER A 168 7.28 42.92 -12.98
C SER A 168 8.08 41.65 -13.33
N GLY A 169 7.41 40.55 -13.72
CA GLY A 169 8.03 39.26 -13.98
C GLY A 169 8.57 38.56 -12.73
N THR A 170 8.40 39.14 -11.53
CA THR A 170 8.94 38.61 -10.28
C THR A 170 7.88 38.56 -9.19
N ARG A 171 7.80 37.43 -8.48
CA ARG A 171 6.91 37.23 -7.34
C ARG A 171 7.64 36.53 -6.21
N THR A 172 7.61 37.12 -5.02
CA THR A 172 7.96 36.43 -3.78
C THR A 172 6.71 35.79 -3.19
N LEU A 173 6.82 34.54 -2.76
CA LEU A 173 5.74 33.78 -2.16
C LEU A 173 6.24 33.03 -0.92
N THR A 174 5.37 32.89 0.06
CA THR A 174 5.61 32.07 1.26
C THR A 174 4.81 30.79 1.15
N VAL A 175 5.49 29.65 1.08
CA VAL A 175 4.90 28.32 1.13
C VAL A 175 4.96 27.83 2.57
N ALA A 176 3.83 27.39 3.12
CA ALA A 176 3.77 26.76 4.43
C ALA A 176 3.03 25.42 4.34
N LEU A 177 3.58 24.36 4.94
CA LEU A 177 2.93 23.07 5.09
C LEU A 177 2.69 22.78 6.56
N ARG A 178 1.42 22.57 6.90
CA ARG A 178 1.00 22.05 8.20
C ARG A 178 0.85 20.54 8.08
N VAL A 179 1.73 19.78 8.71
CA VAL A 179 1.75 18.32 8.66
C VAL A 179 1.18 17.79 9.97
N TRP A 180 0.35 16.75 9.88
CA TRP A 180 -0.19 16.04 11.03
C TRP A 180 0.24 14.59 10.98
N LEU A 181 0.93 14.13 12.02
CA LEU A 181 1.24 12.73 12.26
C LEU A 181 0.32 12.19 13.35
N GLY A 182 -0.52 11.20 13.02
CA GLY A 182 -1.24 10.45 14.03
C GLY A 182 -0.26 9.70 14.93
N ALA A 183 -0.57 9.54 16.22
CA ALA A 183 0.28 8.77 17.14
C ALA A 183 0.64 7.42 16.51
N PRO A 184 1.91 7.13 16.18
CA PRO A 184 2.22 5.92 15.44
C PRO A 184 2.11 4.70 16.35
N GLY A 185 1.50 3.61 15.86
CA GLY A 185 1.54 2.30 16.54
C GLY A 185 2.90 1.60 16.38
N SER A 186 3.69 1.98 15.36
CA SER A 186 5.00 1.41 15.04
C SER A 186 6.09 2.49 15.07
N LYS A 187 7.21 2.19 15.74
CA LYS A 187 8.41 3.03 15.82
C LYS A 187 9.31 2.82 14.59
N SER A 188 8.76 2.97 13.39
CA SER A 188 9.59 2.85 12.19
C SER A 188 10.60 4.02 12.14
N PRO A 189 11.90 3.76 11.89
CA PRO A 189 12.90 4.80 11.69
C PRO A 189 12.48 5.74 10.56
N GLY A 190 12.82 7.02 10.66
CA GLY A 190 12.53 7.98 9.60
C GLY A 190 11.07 8.40 9.47
N VAL A 191 10.16 8.01 10.37
CA VAL A 191 8.76 8.46 10.36
C VAL A 191 8.62 9.94 10.75
N GLY A 192 7.66 10.60 10.13
CA GLY A 192 7.11 11.90 10.45
C GLY A 192 7.50 12.97 9.45
N GLY A 193 6.53 13.74 8.96
CA GLY A 193 6.84 14.93 8.16
C GLY A 193 6.87 14.69 6.66
N LEU A 194 7.60 15.56 5.97
CA LEU A 194 7.74 15.56 4.52
C LEU A 194 8.85 14.60 4.12
N HIS A 195 8.54 13.69 3.20
CA HIS A 195 9.53 12.79 2.60
C HIS A 195 9.89 13.18 1.18
N VAL A 196 9.02 13.91 0.48
CA VAL A 196 9.30 14.46 -0.85
C VAL A 196 8.96 15.94 -0.83
N ALA A 197 9.90 16.78 -1.27
CA ALA A 197 9.68 18.22 -1.36
C ALA A 197 8.61 18.56 -2.42
N PRO A 198 7.76 19.58 -2.18
CA PRO A 198 6.89 20.12 -3.22
C PRO A 198 7.72 20.73 -4.36
N VAL A 199 7.13 20.87 -5.54
CA VAL A 199 7.81 21.41 -6.73
C VAL A 199 7.08 22.66 -7.21
N LEU A 200 7.81 23.74 -7.40
CA LEU A 200 7.29 25.02 -7.90
C LEU A 200 7.76 25.27 -9.32
N GLY A 201 6.89 25.74 -10.19
CA GLY A 201 7.25 25.97 -11.59
C GLY A 201 6.16 26.67 -12.38
N ASP A 202 6.36 26.74 -13.69
CA ASP A 202 5.28 27.05 -14.61
C ASP A 202 4.23 25.93 -14.60
N ARG A 203 3.00 26.30 -14.96
CA ARG A 203 1.83 25.40 -14.99
C ARG A 203 2.11 24.12 -15.77
N ALA A 204 2.67 24.22 -16.97
CA ALA A 204 2.85 23.08 -17.86
C ALA A 204 3.92 22.12 -17.33
N GLY A 205 5.04 22.64 -16.83
CA GLY A 205 6.09 21.84 -16.20
C GLY A 205 5.60 21.11 -14.94
N VAL A 206 4.80 21.79 -14.10
CA VAL A 206 4.20 21.19 -12.91
C VAL A 206 3.18 20.11 -13.27
N ASP A 207 2.33 20.35 -14.27
CA ASP A 207 1.31 19.37 -14.68
C ASP A 207 1.97 18.10 -15.26
N ALA A 208 3.07 18.24 -16.02
CA ALA A 208 3.87 17.12 -16.50
C ALA A 208 4.52 16.31 -15.36
N ILE A 209 5.02 17.00 -14.32
CA ILE A 209 5.56 16.35 -13.11
C ILE A 209 4.47 15.57 -12.39
N VAL A 210 3.29 16.18 -12.18
CA VAL A 210 2.17 15.53 -11.50
C VAL A 210 1.66 14.32 -12.29
N GLN A 211 1.64 14.38 -13.63
CA GLN A 211 1.32 13.23 -14.47
C GLN A 211 2.32 12.09 -14.28
N GLY A 212 3.62 12.38 -14.25
CA GLY A 212 4.66 11.39 -13.98
C GLY A 212 4.56 10.76 -12.58
N GLN A 213 4.24 11.58 -11.58
CA GLN A 213 3.99 11.11 -10.22
C GLN A 213 2.76 10.18 -10.14
N TRP A 214 1.69 10.48 -10.88
CA TRP A 214 0.52 9.59 -10.97
C TRP A 214 0.85 8.26 -11.65
N LEU A 215 1.68 8.26 -12.69
CA LEU A 215 2.14 7.03 -13.33
C LEU A 215 2.93 6.17 -12.32
N GLN A 216 3.82 6.78 -11.53
CA GLN A 216 4.56 6.07 -10.49
C GLN A 216 3.62 5.48 -9.41
N THR A 217 2.61 6.24 -8.96
CA THR A 217 1.58 5.73 -8.04
C THR A 217 0.76 4.60 -8.66
N PHE A 218 0.46 4.67 -9.96
CA PHE A 218 -0.23 3.60 -10.67
C PHE A 218 0.63 2.33 -10.73
N GLU A 219 1.89 2.44 -11.17
CA GLU A 219 2.83 1.31 -11.25
C GLU A 219 3.03 0.64 -9.89
N GLY A 220 3.14 1.42 -8.82
CA GLY A 220 3.31 0.91 -7.46
C GLY A 220 2.19 0.02 -6.95
N TYR A 221 0.95 0.24 -7.39
CA TYR A 221 -0.23 -0.46 -6.87
C TYR A 221 -1.03 -1.23 -7.94
N VAL A 222 -0.58 -1.29 -9.20
CA VAL A 222 -1.31 -1.98 -10.28
C VAL A 222 -1.47 -3.47 -10.00
N VAL A 223 -0.47 -4.10 -9.38
CA VAL A 223 -0.54 -5.51 -8.98
C VAL A 223 -1.64 -5.73 -7.93
N ASP A 224 -1.81 -4.78 -7.01
CA ASP A 224 -2.87 -4.80 -6.00
C ASP A 224 -4.28 -4.60 -6.59
N ALA A 225 -4.41 -4.22 -7.87
CA ALA A 225 -5.67 -4.22 -8.62
C ALA A 225 -5.87 -5.51 -9.43
N VAL A 226 -4.80 -6.01 -10.06
CA VAL A 226 -4.87 -7.20 -10.94
C VAL A 226 -5.04 -8.49 -10.12
N GLU A 227 -4.29 -8.66 -9.03
CA GLU A 227 -4.40 -9.84 -8.17
C GLU A 227 -5.82 -10.09 -7.64
N PRO A 228 -6.51 -9.14 -7.00
CA PRO A 228 -7.86 -9.38 -6.51
C PRO A 228 -8.84 -9.70 -7.65
N ALA A 229 -8.71 -9.08 -8.82
CA ALA A 229 -9.54 -9.41 -9.97
C ALA A 229 -9.35 -10.89 -10.40
N LEU A 230 -8.10 -11.35 -10.46
CA LEU A 230 -7.79 -12.75 -10.79
C LEU A 230 -8.26 -13.72 -9.69
N LEU A 231 -8.13 -13.37 -8.41
CA LEU A 231 -8.64 -14.16 -7.28
C LEU A 231 -10.17 -14.31 -7.36
N LEU A 232 -10.90 -13.26 -7.76
CA LEU A 232 -12.34 -13.33 -7.99
C LEU A 232 -12.69 -14.24 -9.18
N VAL A 233 -11.92 -14.19 -10.27
CA VAL A 233 -12.09 -15.13 -11.39
C VAL A 233 -11.90 -16.57 -10.92
N LEU A 234 -10.87 -16.86 -10.11
CA LEU A 234 -10.67 -18.20 -9.54
C LEU A 234 -11.83 -18.64 -8.63
N ALA A 235 -12.38 -17.72 -7.82
CA ALA A 235 -13.56 -18.00 -7.01
C ALA A 235 -14.79 -18.34 -7.87
N LEU A 236 -15.00 -17.60 -8.98
CA LEU A 236 -16.08 -17.88 -9.93
C LEU A 236 -15.90 -19.21 -10.65
N MET A 237 -14.67 -19.60 -11.00
CA MET A 237 -14.38 -20.91 -11.61
C MET A 237 -14.72 -22.08 -10.67
N LEU A 238 -14.72 -21.88 -9.36
CA LEU A 238 -15.12 -22.90 -8.39
C LEU A 238 -16.63 -23.08 -8.28
N VAL A 239 -17.45 -22.08 -8.63
CA VAL A 239 -18.91 -22.09 -8.44
C VAL A 239 -19.59 -23.32 -9.07
N PRO A 240 -19.34 -23.69 -10.34
CA PRO A 240 -19.94 -24.87 -10.95
C PRO A 240 -19.53 -26.19 -10.29
N LEU A 241 -18.39 -26.20 -9.60
CA LEU A 241 -17.85 -27.38 -8.93
C LEU A 241 -18.38 -27.55 -7.50
N ILE A 242 -19.01 -26.52 -6.92
CA ILE A 242 -19.58 -26.58 -5.56
C ILE A 242 -20.78 -27.52 -5.52
N SER A 243 -21.65 -27.49 -6.55
CA SER A 243 -22.82 -28.36 -6.63
C SER A 243 -22.50 -29.82 -6.99
N SER A 244 -21.25 -30.10 -7.36
CA SER A 244 -20.78 -31.45 -7.71
C SER A 244 -20.28 -32.19 -6.45
N ALA A 245 -20.84 -33.36 -6.13
CA ALA A 245 -20.49 -34.19 -4.96
C ALA A 245 -18.99 -34.60 -4.89
N PRO A 246 -18.46 -35.15 -3.77
CA PRO A 246 -18.74 -34.89 -2.34
C PRO A 246 -17.90 -33.72 -1.77
N ALA A 247 -16.99 -33.13 -2.55
CA ALA A 247 -16.03 -32.10 -2.11
C ALA A 247 -16.53 -30.65 -2.21
N GLY A 248 -17.81 -30.43 -2.52
CA GLY A 248 -18.41 -29.10 -2.75
C GLY A 248 -18.19 -28.10 -1.61
N ARG A 249 -18.19 -28.56 -0.36
CA ARG A 249 -17.94 -27.70 0.82
C ARG A 249 -16.51 -27.14 0.85
N ALA A 250 -15.52 -27.94 0.49
CA ALA A 250 -14.13 -27.48 0.48
C ALA A 250 -13.90 -26.42 -0.61
N ARG A 251 -14.55 -26.61 -1.76
CA ARG A 251 -14.54 -25.65 -2.87
C ARG A 251 -15.26 -24.35 -2.51
N ALA A 252 -16.38 -24.43 -1.79
CA ALA A 252 -17.10 -23.25 -1.30
C ALA A 252 -16.26 -22.48 -0.27
N ALA A 253 -15.59 -23.18 0.67
CA ALA A 253 -14.70 -22.56 1.63
C ALA A 253 -13.50 -21.87 0.96
N LEU A 254 -12.90 -22.52 -0.05
CA LEU A 254 -11.83 -21.92 -0.85
C LEU A 254 -12.30 -20.70 -1.65
N ALA A 255 -13.48 -20.76 -2.28
CA ALA A 255 -14.06 -19.63 -3.00
C ALA A 255 -14.31 -18.44 -2.06
N ALA A 256 -14.85 -18.67 -0.87
CA ALA A 256 -15.03 -17.63 0.14
C ALA A 256 -13.68 -17.04 0.60
N ALA A 257 -12.68 -17.89 0.84
CA ALA A 257 -11.34 -17.45 1.22
C ALA A 257 -10.65 -16.61 0.13
N LEU A 258 -10.86 -16.96 -1.15
CA LEU A 258 -10.39 -16.18 -2.30
C LEU A 258 -11.06 -14.80 -2.38
N VAL A 259 -12.38 -14.73 -2.18
CA VAL A 259 -13.11 -13.45 -2.16
C VAL A 259 -12.64 -12.56 -1.02
N ILE A 260 -12.47 -13.11 0.20
CA ILE A 260 -12.00 -12.33 1.35
C ILE A 260 -10.57 -11.83 1.10
N LEU A 261 -9.68 -12.65 0.54
CA LEU A 261 -8.33 -12.22 0.16
C LEU A 261 -8.36 -11.14 -0.94
N ALA A 262 -9.24 -11.27 -1.93
CA ALA A 262 -9.41 -10.26 -2.96
C ALA A 262 -9.85 -8.92 -2.36
N LEU A 263 -10.83 -8.94 -1.45
CA LEU A 263 -11.28 -7.73 -0.73
C LEU A 263 -10.16 -7.12 0.11
N LEU A 264 -9.32 -7.94 0.76
CA LEU A 264 -8.17 -7.49 1.53
C LEU A 264 -7.14 -6.77 0.65
N ARG A 265 -6.82 -7.35 -0.52
CA ARG A 265 -5.83 -6.78 -1.46
C ARG A 265 -6.35 -5.49 -2.10
N LEU A 266 -7.63 -5.46 -2.47
CA LEU A 266 -8.28 -4.31 -3.10
C LEU A 266 -8.21 -3.04 -2.24
N GLN A 267 -8.12 -3.17 -0.91
CA GLN A 267 -8.02 -2.00 -0.01
C GLN A 267 -6.83 -1.09 -0.37
N GLN A 268 -5.69 -1.64 -0.83
CA GLN A 268 -4.53 -0.80 -1.19
C GLN A 268 -4.87 0.15 -2.34
N VAL A 269 -5.51 -0.38 -3.38
CA VAL A 269 -5.95 0.41 -4.54
C VAL A 269 -6.96 1.47 -4.13
N LEU A 270 -7.94 1.11 -3.30
CA LEU A 270 -8.93 2.06 -2.80
C LEU A 270 -8.28 3.20 -2.02
N LEU A 271 -7.30 2.89 -1.16
CA LEU A 271 -6.61 3.92 -0.39
C LEU A 271 -5.74 4.83 -1.25
N PHE A 272 -4.88 4.27 -2.12
CA PHE A 272 -3.85 5.04 -2.80
C PHE A 272 -4.33 5.70 -4.11
N TRP A 273 -5.21 5.05 -4.86
CA TRP A 273 -5.71 5.62 -6.12
C TRP A 273 -6.95 6.50 -5.93
N THR A 274 -7.69 6.32 -4.85
CA THR A 274 -8.93 7.06 -4.60
C THR A 274 -8.85 7.90 -3.33
N GLN A 275 -9.90 8.68 -3.08
CA GLN A 275 -10.10 9.41 -1.83
C GLN A 275 -11.41 8.99 -1.15
N TRP A 276 -11.96 7.83 -1.51
CA TRP A 276 -13.22 7.32 -0.97
C TRP A 276 -13.09 6.85 0.48
N GLU A 277 -11.89 6.46 0.88
CA GLU A 277 -11.59 5.90 2.19
C GLU A 277 -10.55 6.75 2.93
N SER A 278 -10.81 7.05 4.20
CA SER A 278 -9.80 7.65 5.08
C SER A 278 -8.80 6.61 5.55
N GLN A 279 -7.60 7.03 5.95
CA GLN A 279 -6.59 6.11 6.52
C GLN A 279 -7.12 5.32 7.73
N ARG A 280 -8.01 5.91 8.53
CA ARG A 280 -8.65 5.22 9.66
C ARG A 280 -9.61 4.13 9.18
N ALA A 281 -10.46 4.43 8.19
CA ALA A 281 -11.38 3.45 7.64
C ALA A 281 -10.60 2.28 7.02
N TYR A 282 -9.54 2.57 6.27
CA TYR A 282 -8.63 1.58 5.71
C TYR A 282 -8.03 0.68 6.79
N ASP A 283 -7.52 1.27 7.87
CA ASP A 283 -6.93 0.52 8.98
C ASP A 283 -7.95 -0.43 9.64
N VAL A 284 -9.20 0.03 9.83
CA VAL A 284 -10.28 -0.81 10.35
C VAL A 284 -10.63 -1.94 9.37
N ILE A 285 -10.98 -1.59 8.13
CA ILE A 285 -11.46 -2.56 7.15
C ILE A 285 -10.38 -3.58 6.84
N ARG A 286 -9.16 -3.13 6.53
CA ARG A 286 -8.04 -4.01 6.19
C ARG A 286 -7.50 -4.77 7.40
N ASN A 287 -7.09 -4.07 8.46
CA ASN A 287 -6.26 -4.69 9.50
C ASN A 287 -7.04 -5.26 10.68
N VAL A 288 -8.20 -4.69 11.01
CA VAL A 288 -9.07 -5.16 12.11
C VAL A 288 -10.06 -6.22 11.63
N ILE A 289 -10.54 -6.13 10.38
CA ILE A 289 -11.60 -7.01 9.86
C ILE A 289 -11.03 -8.02 8.85
N LEU A 290 -10.55 -7.55 7.69
CA LEU A 290 -10.24 -8.44 6.57
C LEU A 290 -9.00 -9.31 6.82
N ALA A 291 -7.95 -8.79 7.46
CA ALA A 291 -6.73 -9.54 7.71
C ALA A 291 -6.97 -10.76 8.64
N PRO A 292 -7.64 -10.60 9.80
CA PRO A 292 -8.06 -11.76 10.61
C PRO A 292 -8.95 -12.73 9.85
N LEU A 293 -10.00 -12.22 9.17
CA LEU A 293 -10.93 -13.07 8.42
C LEU A 293 -10.23 -13.87 7.32
N THR A 294 -9.23 -13.27 6.65
CA THR A 294 -8.41 -13.96 5.65
C THR A 294 -7.68 -15.15 6.27
N LEU A 295 -6.97 -14.95 7.39
CA LEU A 295 -6.26 -16.03 8.08
C LEU A 295 -7.22 -17.17 8.47
N GLY A 296 -8.32 -16.83 9.15
CA GLY A 296 -9.32 -17.81 9.59
C GLY A 296 -9.94 -18.58 8.42
N ALA A 297 -10.38 -17.86 7.39
CA ALA A 297 -11.02 -18.46 6.22
C ALA A 297 -10.08 -19.42 5.47
N TRP A 298 -8.81 -19.05 5.28
CA TRP A 298 -7.84 -19.89 4.59
C TRP A 298 -7.44 -21.12 5.40
N ILE A 299 -7.30 -21.02 6.73
CA ILE A 299 -7.06 -22.19 7.60
C ILE A 299 -8.21 -23.18 7.48
N LEU A 300 -9.45 -22.70 7.55
CA LEU A 300 -10.65 -23.54 7.43
C LEU A 300 -10.80 -24.11 6.02
N ALA A 301 -10.49 -23.34 4.97
CA ALA A 301 -10.49 -23.80 3.59
C ALA A 301 -9.50 -24.95 3.40
N TRP A 302 -8.24 -24.79 3.80
CA TRP A 302 -7.24 -25.85 3.70
C TRP A 302 -7.56 -27.07 4.54
N ARG A 303 -8.06 -26.86 5.77
CA ARG A 303 -8.51 -27.96 6.62
C ARG A 303 -9.59 -28.77 5.91
N SER A 304 -10.59 -28.11 5.34
CA SER A 304 -11.68 -28.78 4.61
C SER A 304 -11.21 -29.48 3.33
N TRP A 305 -10.18 -28.94 2.67
CA TRP A 305 -9.60 -29.49 1.45
C TRP A 305 -8.75 -30.73 1.73
N PHE A 306 -7.83 -30.67 2.69
CA PHE A 306 -6.87 -31.74 2.96
C PHE A 306 -7.36 -32.80 3.95
N ALA A 307 -8.23 -32.44 4.89
CA ALA A 307 -8.75 -33.37 5.87
C ALA A 307 -10.27 -33.43 5.81
N GLN A 308 -10.77 -34.54 5.28
CA GLN A 308 -12.20 -34.81 5.17
C GLN A 308 -12.74 -35.24 6.55
N GLY A 309 -13.04 -34.28 7.43
CA GLY A 309 -13.60 -34.53 8.76
C GLY A 309 -13.95 -33.24 9.53
N ARG A 310 -15.18 -33.17 10.06
CA ARG A 310 -15.65 -32.03 10.87
C ARG A 310 -15.15 -32.14 12.32
N SER A 311 -14.00 -31.54 12.61
CA SER A 311 -13.67 -31.21 14.00
C SER A 311 -14.35 -29.89 14.36
N ARG A 312 -15.50 -29.97 15.05
CA ARG A 312 -16.20 -28.77 15.57
C ARG A 312 -15.28 -27.97 16.50
N VAL A 313 -14.45 -28.67 17.26
CA VAL A 313 -13.45 -28.08 18.16
C VAL A 313 -12.43 -27.26 17.37
N PHE A 314 -11.85 -27.82 16.29
CA PHE A 314 -10.89 -27.08 15.46
C PHE A 314 -11.51 -25.82 14.85
N ILE A 315 -12.74 -25.92 14.34
CA ILE A 315 -13.47 -24.77 13.78
C ILE A 315 -13.68 -23.70 14.85
N ALA A 316 -14.12 -24.10 16.05
CA ALA A 316 -14.33 -23.16 17.16
C ALA A 316 -13.03 -22.48 17.61
N ILE A 317 -11.91 -23.23 17.69
CA ILE A 317 -10.60 -22.66 18.03
C ILE A 317 -10.17 -21.63 16.99
N VAL A 318 -10.22 -21.97 15.69
CA VAL A 318 -9.81 -21.04 14.63
C VAL A 318 -10.71 -19.80 14.59
N ALA A 319 -12.02 -19.97 14.78
CA ALA A 319 -12.96 -18.85 14.84
C ALA A 319 -12.69 -17.94 16.05
N ALA A 320 -12.44 -18.52 17.23
CA ALA A 320 -12.08 -17.76 18.43
C ALA A 320 -10.76 -17.00 18.27
N LEU A 321 -9.71 -17.65 17.75
CA LEU A 321 -8.43 -17.00 17.47
C LEU A 321 -8.58 -15.88 16.44
N THR A 322 -9.41 -16.09 15.41
CA THR A 322 -9.69 -15.07 14.39
C THR A 322 -10.39 -13.85 14.98
N GLY A 323 -11.46 -14.08 15.77
CA GLY A 323 -12.19 -13.00 16.43
C GLY A 323 -11.31 -12.25 17.45
N PHE A 324 -10.54 -12.99 18.26
CA PHE A 324 -9.63 -12.41 19.23
C PHE A 324 -8.51 -11.62 18.55
N TYR A 325 -7.99 -12.10 17.42
CA TYR A 325 -7.02 -11.34 16.63
C TYR A 325 -7.61 -10.00 16.15
N GLY A 326 -8.84 -9.98 15.63
CA GLY A 326 -9.52 -8.74 15.26
C GLY A 326 -9.69 -7.76 16.42
N VAL A 327 -10.11 -8.26 17.60
CA VAL A 327 -10.24 -7.42 18.81
C VAL A 327 -8.89 -6.83 19.22
N VAL A 328 -7.85 -7.64 19.28
CA VAL A 328 -6.50 -7.18 19.66
C VAL A 328 -5.93 -6.21 18.62
N GLN A 329 -6.22 -6.42 17.33
CA GLN A 329 -5.85 -5.48 16.27
C GLN A 329 -6.50 -4.12 16.44
N LEU A 330 -7.75 -4.04 16.91
CA LEU A 330 -8.42 -2.78 17.25
C LEU A 330 -7.79 -2.12 18.48
N LEU A 331 -7.55 -2.90 19.54
CA LEU A 331 -6.93 -2.42 20.78
C LEU A 331 -5.48 -1.93 20.57
N GLY A 332 -4.79 -2.45 19.56
CA GLY A 332 -3.45 -2.01 19.17
C GLY A 332 -3.42 -0.70 18.37
N ARG A 333 -4.56 -0.07 18.08
CA ARG A 333 -4.59 1.19 17.31
C ARG A 333 -4.55 2.40 18.23
N SER A 334 -3.52 3.21 18.05
CA SER A 334 -3.31 4.46 18.77
C SER A 334 -4.45 5.48 18.60
N TRP A 335 -5.19 5.45 17.50
CA TRP A 335 -6.36 6.31 17.29
C TRP A 335 -7.60 5.84 18.06
N TRP A 336 -7.60 4.63 18.63
CA TRP A 336 -8.69 4.08 19.43
C TRP A 336 -8.71 4.69 20.85
N PRO A 337 -9.83 5.23 21.36
CA PRO A 337 -9.83 5.97 22.63
C PRO A 337 -9.36 5.17 23.86
N PRO A 338 -9.75 3.89 24.05
CA PRO A 338 -9.20 3.06 25.12
C PRO A 338 -7.68 2.88 25.07
N ALA A 339 -7.09 2.78 23.88
CA ALA A 339 -5.64 2.70 23.73
C ALA A 339 -4.93 4.01 24.14
N GLN A 340 -5.56 5.15 23.89
CA GLN A 340 -5.05 6.46 24.34
C GLN A 340 -5.10 6.57 25.87
N ALA A 341 -6.15 6.05 26.50
CA ALA A 341 -6.30 6.05 27.95
C ALA A 341 -5.25 5.17 28.65
N LEU A 342 -4.87 4.04 28.03
CA LEU A 342 -3.84 3.13 28.55
C LEU A 342 -2.40 3.65 28.37
N GLY A 343 -2.19 4.69 27.55
CA GLY A 343 -0.89 5.30 27.29
C GLY A 343 0.11 4.41 26.51
N SER A 344 -0.24 3.16 26.20
CA SER A 344 0.60 2.23 25.45
C SER A 344 -0.22 1.19 24.69
N VAL A 345 0.14 0.96 23.42
CA VAL A 345 -0.42 -0.11 22.56
C VAL A 345 0.47 -1.36 22.51
N ALA A 346 1.62 -1.33 23.17
CA ALA A 346 2.60 -2.43 23.13
C ALA A 346 2.04 -3.79 23.60
N PRO A 347 1.21 -3.88 24.67
CA PRO A 347 0.63 -5.16 25.08
C PRO A 347 -0.29 -5.77 24.01
N ALA A 348 -1.06 -4.93 23.31
CA ALA A 348 -1.93 -5.39 22.23
C ALA A 348 -1.10 -5.89 21.04
N HIS A 349 -0.02 -5.20 20.65
CA HIS A 349 0.89 -5.69 19.62
C HIS A 349 1.55 -7.03 20.02
N ALA A 350 2.00 -7.18 21.27
CA ALA A 350 2.55 -8.44 21.76
C ALA A 350 1.52 -9.58 21.70
N ALA A 351 0.28 -9.32 22.15
CA ALA A 351 -0.80 -10.28 22.05
C ALA A 351 -1.12 -10.65 20.59
N ALA A 352 -1.13 -9.68 19.68
CA ALA A 352 -1.35 -9.91 18.25
C ALA A 352 -0.30 -10.89 17.69
N THR A 353 0.98 -10.69 18.02
CA THR A 353 2.06 -11.60 17.62
C THR A 353 1.83 -13.03 18.10
N TRP A 354 1.50 -13.23 19.38
CA TRP A 354 1.23 -14.56 19.92
C TRP A 354 0.02 -15.24 19.26
N ILE A 355 -1.05 -14.50 18.99
CA ILE A 355 -2.23 -15.02 18.29
C ILE A 355 -1.87 -15.41 16.85
N ARG A 356 -1.07 -14.59 16.16
CA ARG A 356 -0.59 -14.92 14.80
C ARG A 356 0.27 -16.18 14.78
N LEU A 357 1.15 -16.38 15.77
CA LEU A 357 1.91 -17.62 15.92
C LEU A 357 1.00 -18.82 16.18
N ALA A 358 -0.05 -18.68 17.00
CA ALA A 358 -1.05 -19.73 17.20
C ALA A 358 -1.82 -20.05 15.89
N LEU A 359 -2.19 -19.02 15.12
CA LEU A 359 -2.80 -19.17 13.80
C LEU A 359 -1.85 -19.81 12.78
N LEU A 360 -0.54 -19.54 12.85
CA LEU A 360 0.48 -20.22 12.05
C LEU A 360 0.54 -21.71 12.36
N VAL A 361 0.53 -22.08 13.65
CA VAL A 361 0.48 -23.49 14.08
C VAL A 361 -0.81 -24.15 13.55
N ALA A 362 -1.96 -23.49 13.68
CA ALA A 362 -3.22 -23.98 13.14
C ALA A 362 -3.20 -24.11 11.61
N TYR A 363 -2.53 -23.20 10.90
CA TYR A 363 -2.32 -23.24 9.46
C TYR A 363 -1.50 -24.45 9.04
N VAL A 364 -0.34 -24.66 9.68
CA VAL A 364 0.52 -25.82 9.43
C VAL A 364 -0.25 -27.11 9.71
N TRP A 365 -1.00 -27.17 10.81
CA TRP A 365 -1.83 -28.33 11.13
C TRP A 365 -2.95 -28.59 10.10
N ALA A 366 -3.57 -27.54 9.56
CA ALA A 366 -4.57 -27.65 8.50
C ALA A 366 -3.98 -28.20 7.19
N VAL A 367 -2.73 -27.83 6.86
CA VAL A 367 -2.04 -28.20 5.61
C VAL A 367 -1.31 -29.55 5.72
N ALA A 368 -0.86 -29.95 6.90
CA ALA A 368 -0.06 -31.16 7.12
C ALA A 368 -0.62 -32.45 6.46
N PRO A 369 -1.94 -32.74 6.50
CA PRO A 369 -2.51 -33.91 5.82
C PRO A 369 -2.35 -33.87 4.28
N GLY A 370 -2.16 -32.69 3.70
CA GLY A 370 -1.95 -32.50 2.27
C GLY A 370 -0.65 -33.10 1.74
N PHE A 371 0.40 -33.20 2.56
CA PHE A 371 1.68 -33.79 2.15
C PHE A 371 1.55 -35.27 1.76
N ALA A 372 0.68 -36.02 2.43
CA ALA A 372 0.37 -37.40 2.05
C ALA A 372 -0.32 -37.52 0.68
N ARG A 373 -0.92 -36.43 0.17
CA ARG A 373 -1.63 -36.37 -1.12
C ARG A 373 -0.75 -35.93 -2.29
N MET A 374 0.52 -35.57 -2.05
CA MET A 374 1.47 -35.14 -3.10
C MET A 374 1.78 -36.21 -4.16
N ARG A 375 1.35 -37.46 -3.94
CA ARG A 375 1.48 -38.55 -4.92
C ARG A 375 0.71 -38.29 -6.23
N SER A 376 -0.22 -37.34 -6.22
CA SER A 376 -0.94 -36.88 -7.41
C SER A 376 -0.57 -35.44 -7.76
N LEU A 377 -0.57 -35.10 -9.05
CA LEU A 377 -0.32 -33.74 -9.53
C LEU A 377 -1.26 -32.72 -8.84
N ALA A 378 -2.56 -33.04 -8.72
CA ALA A 378 -3.53 -32.17 -8.07
C ALA A 378 -3.23 -31.97 -6.56
N GLY A 379 -2.76 -33.01 -5.87
CA GLY A 379 -2.34 -32.89 -4.48
C GLY A 379 -1.06 -32.06 -4.32
N GLY A 380 -0.08 -32.24 -5.21
CA GLY A 380 1.13 -31.41 -5.26
C GLY A 380 0.81 -29.93 -5.50
N LEU A 381 -0.04 -29.63 -6.49
CA LEU A 381 -0.50 -28.26 -6.76
C LEU A 381 -1.24 -27.66 -5.57
N ALA A 382 -2.11 -28.42 -4.89
CA ALA A 382 -2.83 -27.93 -3.73
C ALA A 382 -1.89 -27.58 -2.56
N VAL A 383 -0.88 -28.41 -2.27
CA VAL A 383 0.08 -28.09 -1.20
C VAL A 383 0.97 -26.91 -1.61
N LEU A 384 1.41 -26.84 -2.85
CA LEU A 384 2.18 -25.68 -3.34
C LEU A 384 1.37 -24.38 -3.20
N ALA A 385 0.09 -24.40 -3.56
CA ALA A 385 -0.82 -23.28 -3.33
C ALA A 385 -0.91 -22.92 -1.83
N ALA A 386 -1.03 -23.91 -0.95
CA ALA A 386 -1.05 -23.67 0.49
C ALA A 386 0.27 -23.05 0.99
N VAL A 387 1.42 -23.50 0.51
CA VAL A 387 2.72 -22.90 0.88
C VAL A 387 2.81 -21.45 0.40
N LEU A 388 2.46 -21.18 -0.86
CA LEU A 388 2.47 -19.83 -1.42
C LEU A 388 1.51 -18.88 -0.68
N ALA A 389 0.30 -19.33 -0.38
CA ALA A 389 -0.64 -18.56 0.42
C ALA A 389 -0.08 -18.27 1.83
N GLY A 390 0.55 -19.26 2.47
CA GLY A 390 1.22 -19.11 3.76
C GLY A 390 2.35 -18.07 3.74
N VAL A 391 3.18 -18.04 2.69
CA VAL A 391 4.24 -17.02 2.51
C VAL A 391 3.66 -15.61 2.50
N GLY A 392 2.51 -15.40 1.85
CA GLY A 392 1.84 -14.10 1.86
C GLY A 392 1.20 -13.75 3.20
N PHE A 393 0.54 -14.71 3.85
CA PHE A 393 -0.14 -14.50 5.13
C PHE A 393 0.78 -14.21 6.31
N PHE A 394 1.95 -14.87 6.33
CA PHE A 394 2.93 -14.76 7.40
C PHE A 394 4.17 -13.95 6.96
N ALA A 395 3.96 -13.00 6.05
CA ALA A 395 5.04 -12.14 5.57
C ALA A 395 5.69 -11.35 6.72
N GLU A 396 4.92 -10.84 7.70
CA GLU A 396 5.50 -10.12 8.83
C GLU A 396 6.49 -10.98 9.63
N GLU A 397 6.11 -12.23 9.92
CA GLU A 397 6.96 -13.20 10.61
C GLU A 397 8.23 -13.49 9.81
N LEU A 398 8.12 -13.64 8.49
CA LEU A 398 9.29 -13.84 7.62
C LEU A 398 10.22 -12.62 7.63
N SER A 399 9.67 -11.41 7.66
CA SER A 399 10.47 -10.18 7.78
C SER A 399 11.18 -10.09 9.14
N ASN A 400 10.54 -10.54 10.23
CA ASN A 400 11.16 -10.63 11.56
C ASN A 400 12.31 -11.65 11.61
N LEU A 401 12.32 -12.62 10.69
CA LEU A 401 13.45 -13.52 10.45
C LEU A 401 14.51 -12.92 9.50
N HIS A 402 14.47 -11.61 9.25
CA HIS A 402 15.37 -10.87 8.37
C HIS A 402 15.31 -11.32 6.89
N LEU A 403 14.21 -11.96 6.48
CA LEU A 403 13.99 -12.28 5.07
C LEU A 403 13.47 -11.05 4.34
N LYS A 404 14.15 -10.67 3.25
CA LYS A 404 13.80 -9.52 2.42
C LYS A 404 12.32 -9.53 2.02
N GLY A 405 11.66 -8.40 2.28
CA GLY A 405 10.21 -8.25 2.08
C GLY A 405 9.84 -7.58 0.76
N ILE A 406 10.67 -6.69 0.22
CA ILE A 406 10.39 -5.90 -0.99
C ILE A 406 11.64 -5.84 -1.86
N TRP A 407 11.46 -5.92 -3.18
CA TRP A 407 12.49 -5.74 -4.20
C TRP A 407 12.09 -4.59 -5.11
N PHE A 408 13.07 -3.95 -5.77
CA PHE A 408 12.83 -2.79 -6.63
C PHE A 408 13.28 -3.04 -8.08
N PRO A 409 12.70 -4.03 -8.78
CA PRO A 409 13.00 -4.24 -10.20
C PRO A 409 12.65 -2.96 -10.99
N TRP A 410 13.64 -2.41 -11.72
CA TRP A 410 13.51 -1.15 -12.47
C TRP A 410 13.03 0.05 -11.63
N GLY A 411 13.29 0.05 -10.32
CA GLY A 411 12.88 1.13 -9.42
C GLY A 411 11.43 1.06 -8.92
N VAL A 412 10.68 0.02 -9.28
CA VAL A 412 9.30 -0.19 -8.79
C VAL A 412 9.30 -1.22 -7.66
N GLY A 413 8.73 -0.85 -6.52
CA GLY A 413 8.62 -1.74 -5.36
C GLY A 413 7.67 -2.91 -5.60
N VAL A 414 8.17 -4.14 -5.44
CA VAL A 414 7.39 -5.38 -5.52
C VAL A 414 7.65 -6.22 -4.27
N SER A 415 6.58 -6.46 -3.51
CA SER A 415 6.61 -7.19 -2.25
C SER A 415 6.65 -8.70 -2.42
N ARG A 416 7.16 -9.40 -1.40
CA ARG A 416 7.11 -10.86 -1.26
C ARG A 416 5.69 -11.38 -1.37
N THR A 417 4.75 -10.64 -0.79
CA THR A 417 3.33 -11.00 -0.82
C THR A 417 2.78 -10.96 -2.23
N GLN A 418 3.14 -9.96 -3.05
CA GLN A 418 2.76 -9.91 -4.47
C GLN A 418 3.37 -11.10 -5.25
N TYR A 419 4.65 -11.40 -5.08
CA TYR A 419 5.24 -12.58 -5.74
C TYR A 419 4.58 -13.90 -5.32
N ALA A 420 4.31 -14.06 -4.02
CA ALA A 420 3.65 -15.25 -3.49
C ALA A 420 2.23 -15.41 -4.02
N TYR A 421 1.46 -14.31 -4.13
CA TYR A 421 0.10 -14.35 -4.63
C TYR A 421 0.01 -14.48 -6.16
N ALA A 422 0.94 -13.89 -6.91
CA ALA A 422 1.08 -14.18 -8.34
C ALA A 422 1.30 -15.68 -8.58
N GLY A 423 2.23 -16.31 -7.83
CA GLY A 423 2.43 -17.75 -7.87
C GLY A 423 1.19 -18.55 -7.45
N LEU A 424 0.55 -18.14 -6.36
CA LEU A 424 -0.69 -18.77 -5.84
C LEU A 424 -1.78 -18.79 -6.91
N ILE A 425 -2.00 -17.66 -7.59
CA ILE A 425 -3.02 -17.51 -8.63
C ILE A 425 -2.77 -18.50 -9.77
N VAL A 426 -1.53 -18.58 -10.26
CA VAL A 426 -1.15 -19.51 -11.35
C VAL A 426 -1.36 -20.98 -10.93
N VAL A 427 -0.93 -21.34 -9.72
CA VAL A 427 -1.04 -22.72 -9.22
C VAL A 427 -2.50 -23.10 -8.97
N LEU A 428 -3.30 -22.20 -8.39
CA LEU A 428 -4.73 -22.43 -8.20
C LEU A 428 -5.49 -22.50 -9.52
N PHE A 429 -5.13 -21.67 -10.50
CA PHE A 429 -5.71 -21.75 -11.85
C PHE A 429 -5.50 -23.15 -12.44
N ALA A 430 -4.27 -23.66 -12.40
CA ALA A 430 -3.96 -25.00 -12.89
C ALA A 430 -4.73 -26.10 -12.13
N LEU A 431 -4.81 -26.00 -10.80
CA LEU A 431 -5.55 -26.93 -9.94
C LEU A 431 -7.05 -26.93 -10.28
N ILE A 432 -7.67 -25.75 -10.35
CA ILE A 432 -9.10 -25.60 -10.61
C ILE A 432 -9.42 -26.05 -12.04
N LEU A 433 -8.58 -25.73 -13.02
CA LEU A 433 -8.75 -26.20 -14.40
C LEU A 433 -8.71 -27.73 -14.50
N ALA A 434 -7.81 -28.38 -13.74
CA ALA A 434 -7.77 -29.84 -13.67
C ALA A 434 -9.04 -30.43 -13.02
N GLU A 435 -9.60 -29.79 -11.99
CA GLU A 435 -10.89 -30.16 -11.40
C GLU A 435 -12.05 -30.01 -12.40
N VAL A 436 -12.12 -28.88 -13.11
CA VAL A 436 -13.16 -28.63 -14.13
C VAL A 436 -13.12 -29.69 -15.23
N ARG A 437 -11.93 -29.98 -15.77
CA ARG A 437 -11.77 -31.01 -16.81
C ARG A 437 -12.21 -32.39 -16.33
N ARG A 438 -11.91 -32.74 -15.07
CA ARG A 438 -12.36 -34.00 -14.47
C ARG A 438 -13.88 -34.04 -14.33
N ALA A 439 -14.50 -32.97 -13.87
CA ALA A 439 -15.95 -32.87 -13.72
C ALA A 439 -16.69 -32.97 -15.06
N VAL A 440 -16.16 -32.37 -16.12
CA VAL A 440 -16.71 -32.48 -17.48
C VAL A 440 -16.59 -33.90 -18.02
N ARG A 441 -15.42 -34.54 -17.90
CA ARG A 441 -15.20 -35.92 -18.32
C ARG A 441 -16.04 -36.96 -17.56
N ALA A 442 -16.45 -36.65 -16.33
CA ALA A 442 -17.32 -37.54 -15.55
C ALA A 442 -18.80 -37.44 -15.95
N LYS A 443 -19.18 -36.42 -16.73
CA LYS A 443 -20.55 -36.20 -17.22
C LYS A 443 -20.74 -36.57 -18.71
N ALA A 444 -19.65 -36.66 -19.46
CA ALA A 444 -19.60 -37.18 -20.82
C ALA A 444 -19.40 -38.71 -20.77
#